data_AF-A0A3M6JY17-F1
#
_entry.id   AF-A0A3M6JY17-F1
#
_cell.length_a   1.000
_cell.length_b   1.000
_cell.length_c   1.000
_cell.angle_alpha   90.00
_cell.angle_beta   90.00
_cell.angle_gamma   90.00
#
_symmetry.space_group_name_H-M   'P 1'
#
loop_
_entity.id
_entity.type
_entity.pdbx_description
1 polymer ?
#
loop_
_entity_poly.entity_id
_entity_poly.type
_entity_poly.pdbx_seq_one_letter_code
_entity_poly.pdbx_strand_id
1 'polypeptide(L)'
;MKKILVGFFALSLLFISPEVFGQESIQEVEQKSVTITIDNEGNVKVVHELRNSKDASQLTFVDGTVSNVKFMKFGIEESVPEAEGMENIVLLPNQGNLIVTYDLSDVLFEKNSVWTWDFFYHKSTAFIFPEEVDLLFANERPVFLDDKKGIACHGCQMLLEYAINESRIYQNVKWEEKEFTVEIRNQNGIDKFVFDQPSKSISFDTIGENRFVTTIIPLELLWEPYVVFLNDEEIPARQNINNGTHVWLIINPDTSGTVNIIGTTVVPEFSMMIPLIMGFLVILTLPFMKKFNLR
;
A
#
# COMPACT_ATOMS: atom_id res chain seq x y z
N MET A 1 62.79 20.74 -77.84
CA MET A 1 62.23 19.63 -77.05
C MET A 1 61.51 20.21 -75.83
N LYS A 2 60.18 20.03 -75.79
CA LYS A 2 59.26 20.39 -74.70
C LYS A 2 59.54 19.55 -73.45
N LYS A 3 59.50 20.15 -72.26
CA LYS A 3 59.15 19.44 -71.01
C LYS A 3 58.15 20.30 -70.23
N ILE A 4 56.93 19.82 -70.18
CA ILE A 4 55.80 20.37 -69.42
C ILE A 4 55.93 19.80 -68.00
N LEU A 5 55.98 20.66 -66.99
CA LEU A 5 55.93 20.26 -65.58
C LEU A 5 54.46 20.36 -65.14
N VAL A 6 53.78 19.22 -65.03
CA VAL A 6 52.44 19.11 -64.42
C VAL A 6 52.65 18.78 -62.94
N GLY A 7 52.36 19.72 -62.05
CA GLY A 7 52.30 19.46 -60.61
C GLY A 7 50.95 18.82 -60.27
N PHE A 8 50.97 17.59 -59.77
CA PHE A 8 49.80 16.90 -59.24
C PHE A 8 49.62 17.28 -57.76
N PHE A 9 48.45 17.83 -57.43
CA PHE A 9 48.03 18.16 -56.06
C PHE A 9 47.41 16.89 -55.44
N ALA A 10 48.07 16.29 -54.46
CA ALA A 10 47.53 15.15 -53.71
C ALA A 10 46.79 15.68 -52.47
N LEU A 11 45.46 15.72 -52.55
CA LEU A 11 44.57 16.04 -51.44
C LEU A 11 44.35 14.76 -50.61
N SER A 12 45.06 14.60 -49.49
CA SER A 12 44.81 13.51 -48.55
C SER A 12 43.56 13.80 -47.72
N LEU A 13 42.44 13.19 -48.09
CA LEU A 13 41.25 13.10 -47.24
C LEU A 13 41.58 12.16 -46.07
N LEU A 14 41.87 12.74 -44.90
CA LEU A 14 41.85 12.02 -43.63
C LEU A 14 40.40 11.67 -43.31
N PHE A 15 40.00 10.43 -43.60
CA PHE A 15 38.80 9.85 -43.01
C PHE A 15 39.10 9.57 -41.54
N ILE A 16 38.77 10.53 -40.68
CA ILE A 16 38.66 10.30 -39.24
C ILE A 16 37.31 9.60 -39.06
N SER A 17 37.29 8.27 -39.07
CA SER A 17 36.12 7.55 -38.59
C SER A 17 36.01 7.82 -37.09
N PRO A 18 34.86 8.32 -36.57
CA PRO A 18 34.64 8.28 -35.15
C PRO A 18 34.52 6.81 -34.76
N GLU A 19 35.51 6.28 -34.06
CA GLU A 19 35.34 5.06 -33.28
C GLU A 19 34.31 5.40 -32.18
N VAL A 20 33.05 5.16 -32.50
CA VAL A 20 32.00 5.06 -31.50
C VAL A 20 32.36 3.82 -30.68
N PHE A 21 32.98 4.01 -29.52
CA PHE A 21 32.95 3.02 -28.47
C PHE A 21 31.47 2.79 -28.14
N GLY A 22 30.88 1.77 -28.77
CA GLY A 22 29.61 1.23 -28.29
C GLY A 22 29.87 0.70 -26.89
N GLN A 23 29.34 1.37 -25.88
CA GLN A 23 29.20 0.76 -24.56
C GLN A 23 28.26 -0.43 -24.76
N GLU A 24 28.82 -1.63 -24.89
CA GLU A 24 28.03 -2.86 -24.85
C GLU A 24 27.36 -2.90 -23.48
N SER A 25 26.06 -2.63 -23.45
CA SER A 25 25.26 -2.84 -22.25
C SER A 25 25.26 -4.34 -21.96
N ILE A 26 25.88 -4.75 -20.86
CA ILE A 26 25.77 -6.12 -20.37
C ILE A 26 24.29 -6.40 -20.14
N GLN A 27 23.79 -7.52 -20.67
CA GLN A 27 22.38 -7.88 -20.56
C GLN A 27 22.00 -8.10 -19.09
N GLU A 28 20.84 -7.60 -18.68
CA GLU A 28 20.33 -7.85 -17.33
C GLU A 28 19.94 -9.33 -17.15
N VAL A 29 20.31 -9.92 -16.02
CA VAL A 29 20.01 -11.31 -15.70
C VAL A 29 18.51 -11.54 -15.59
N GLU A 30 18.04 -12.70 -16.07
CA GLU A 30 16.64 -13.09 -15.93
C GLU A 30 16.36 -13.50 -14.47
N GLN A 31 15.62 -12.64 -13.76
CA GLN A 31 15.20 -12.84 -12.38
C GLN A 31 13.88 -13.62 -12.37
N LYS A 32 13.88 -14.83 -11.81
CA LYS A 32 12.69 -15.68 -11.65
C LYS A 32 11.74 -15.12 -10.59
N SER A 33 12.31 -14.66 -9.48
CA SER A 33 11.57 -14.00 -8.39
C SER A 33 12.49 -13.08 -7.62
N VAL A 34 11.88 -12.06 -7.01
CA VAL A 34 12.52 -11.15 -6.06
C VAL A 34 11.62 -11.08 -4.86
N THR A 35 12.18 -11.37 -3.69
CA THR A 35 11.46 -11.35 -2.42
C THR A 35 12.17 -10.41 -1.47
N ILE A 36 11.42 -9.49 -0.90
CA ILE A 36 11.86 -8.56 0.13
C ILE A 36 11.14 -8.96 1.41
N THR A 37 11.90 -9.22 2.48
CA THR A 37 11.36 -9.51 3.80
C THR A 37 11.77 -8.40 4.74
N ILE A 38 10.81 -7.87 5.48
CA ILE A 38 11.01 -6.85 6.51
C ILE A 38 10.66 -7.47 7.86
N ASP A 39 11.55 -7.34 8.85
CA ASP A 39 11.30 -7.82 10.21
C ASP A 39 10.70 -6.75 11.13
N ASN A 40 10.43 -7.12 12.39
CA ASN A 40 9.79 -6.26 13.39
C ASN A 40 10.65 -5.03 13.74
N GLU A 41 11.96 -5.12 13.55
CA GLU A 41 12.93 -4.07 13.79
C GLU A 41 13.16 -3.16 12.57
N GLY A 42 12.54 -3.49 11.43
CA GLY A 42 12.70 -2.76 10.17
C GLY A 42 13.96 -3.13 9.39
N ASN A 43 14.62 -4.26 9.72
CA ASN A 43 15.71 -4.77 8.90
C ASN A 43 15.13 -5.37 7.61
N VAL A 44 15.77 -5.07 6.48
CA VAL A 44 15.33 -5.50 5.17
C VAL A 44 16.29 -6.54 4.61
N LYS A 45 15.74 -7.69 4.21
CA LYS A 45 16.48 -8.72 3.49
C LYS A 45 15.90 -8.92 2.09
N VAL A 46 16.77 -8.97 1.10
CA VAL A 46 16.38 -9.21 -0.29
C VAL A 46 16.91 -10.55 -0.76
N VAL A 47 16.09 -11.26 -1.53
CA VAL A 47 16.41 -12.55 -2.14
C VAL A 47 16.04 -12.50 -3.62
N HIS A 48 17.02 -12.70 -4.48
CA HIS A 48 16.83 -12.92 -5.92
C HIS A 48 17.01 -14.39 -6.25
N GLU A 49 16.03 -14.99 -6.93
CA GLU A 49 16.22 -16.27 -7.62
C GLU A 49 16.52 -16.00 -9.09
N LEU A 50 17.71 -16.39 -9.56
CA LEU A 50 18.18 -16.11 -10.91
C LEU A 50 18.14 -17.37 -11.78
N ARG A 51 17.77 -17.19 -13.05
CA ARG A 51 17.89 -18.25 -14.05
C ARG A 51 19.31 -18.29 -14.60
N ASN A 52 19.74 -19.48 -14.95
CA ASN A 52 21.02 -19.67 -15.62
C ASN A 52 21.08 -18.91 -16.96
N SER A 53 22.10 -18.07 -17.14
CA SER A 53 22.39 -17.40 -18.41
C SER A 53 23.54 -18.10 -19.15
N LYS A 54 23.46 -18.16 -20.49
CA LYS A 54 24.54 -18.66 -21.34
C LYS A 54 25.65 -17.64 -21.56
N ASP A 55 25.32 -16.37 -21.37
CA ASP A 55 26.17 -15.21 -21.56
C ASP A 55 26.42 -14.52 -20.21
N ALA A 56 27.47 -13.70 -20.15
CA ALA A 56 27.69 -12.85 -18.98
C ALA A 56 26.51 -11.88 -18.84
N SER A 57 26.03 -11.70 -17.61
CA SER A 57 24.84 -10.90 -17.35
C SER A 57 25.04 -10.05 -16.11
N GLN A 58 24.24 -9.00 -15.96
CA GLN A 58 24.31 -8.08 -14.83
C GLN A 58 23.09 -8.27 -13.93
N LEU A 59 23.30 -8.37 -12.62
CA LEU A 59 22.25 -8.18 -11.63
C LEU A 59 22.36 -6.76 -11.07
N THR A 60 21.32 -5.96 -11.25
CA THR A 60 21.15 -4.70 -10.51
C THR A 60 20.44 -5.02 -9.20
N PHE A 61 20.95 -4.50 -8.09
CA PHE A 61 20.33 -4.65 -6.78
C PHE A 61 19.12 -3.70 -6.63
N VAL A 62 18.32 -3.92 -5.59
CA VAL A 62 17.29 -2.95 -5.18
C VAL A 62 18.00 -1.72 -4.61
N ASP A 63 17.51 -0.53 -4.96
CA ASP A 63 18.09 0.74 -4.51
C ASP A 63 18.18 0.81 -2.98
N GLY A 64 19.36 1.14 -2.47
CA GLY A 64 19.70 1.25 -1.05
C GLY A 64 21.14 0.85 -0.75
N THR A 65 21.52 0.83 0.53
CA THR A 65 22.87 0.43 0.95
C THR A 65 22.94 -1.08 1.14
N VAL A 66 23.56 -1.76 0.17
CA VAL A 66 23.69 -3.23 0.10
C VAL A 66 24.82 -3.73 1.01
N SER A 67 24.55 -4.76 1.82
CA SER A 67 25.54 -5.40 2.70
C SER A 67 25.27 -6.91 2.87
N ASN A 68 26.23 -7.65 3.44
CA ASN A 68 26.10 -9.08 3.76
C ASN A 68 25.72 -9.94 2.53
N VAL A 69 26.29 -9.61 1.36
CA VAL A 69 25.97 -10.27 0.10
C VAL A 69 26.44 -11.72 0.11
N LYS A 70 25.53 -12.63 -0.25
CA LYS A 70 25.77 -14.07 -0.26
C LYS A 70 25.19 -14.71 -1.52
N PHE A 71 25.96 -15.61 -2.10
CA PHE A 71 25.57 -16.42 -3.25
C PHE A 71 25.34 -17.84 -2.79
N MET A 72 24.18 -18.40 -3.14
CA MET A 72 23.89 -19.81 -2.90
C MET A 72 23.82 -20.56 -4.23
N LYS A 73 24.75 -21.49 -4.41
CA LYS A 73 24.91 -22.32 -5.62
C LYS A 73 25.02 -23.78 -5.23
N PHE A 74 24.14 -24.62 -5.77
CA PHE A 74 24.06 -26.05 -5.43
C PHE A 74 23.95 -26.33 -3.91
N GLY A 75 23.31 -25.43 -3.16
CA GLY A 75 23.14 -25.53 -1.71
C GLY A 75 24.36 -25.11 -0.88
N ILE A 76 25.42 -24.63 -1.53
CA ILE A 76 26.60 -24.05 -0.86
C ILE A 76 26.44 -22.54 -0.85
N GLU A 77 26.55 -21.94 0.34
CA GLU A 77 26.52 -20.48 0.55
C GLU A 77 27.95 -19.94 0.59
N GLU A 78 28.21 -18.90 -0.19
CA GLU A 78 29.48 -18.20 -0.28
C GLU A 78 29.25 -16.69 -0.06
N SER A 79 29.99 -16.08 0.86
CA SER A 79 29.94 -14.63 1.08
C SER A 79 30.73 -13.92 -0.01
N VAL A 80 30.22 -12.78 -0.49
CA VAL A 80 30.83 -11.98 -1.56
C VAL A 80 31.02 -10.53 -1.06
N PRO A 81 31.99 -10.26 -0.17
CA PRO A 81 32.17 -8.93 0.41
C PRO A 81 32.47 -7.85 -0.63
N GLU A 82 33.04 -8.21 -1.77
CA GLU A 82 33.35 -7.28 -2.86
C GLU A 82 32.09 -6.67 -3.51
N ALA A 83 30.92 -7.29 -3.31
CA ALA A 83 29.64 -6.81 -3.82
C ALA A 83 28.94 -5.81 -2.87
N GLU A 84 29.44 -5.64 -1.64
CA GLU A 84 28.85 -4.72 -0.67
C GLU A 84 29.02 -3.26 -1.12
N GLY A 85 27.96 -2.46 -0.96
CA GLY A 85 27.90 -1.07 -1.41
C GLY A 85 27.87 -0.88 -2.92
N MET A 86 27.88 -1.95 -3.73
CA MET A 86 27.72 -1.84 -5.18
C MET A 86 26.24 -1.74 -5.57
N GLU A 87 25.95 -1.05 -6.67
CA GLU A 87 24.59 -0.99 -7.26
C GLU A 87 24.27 -2.22 -8.12
N ASN A 88 25.30 -2.84 -8.68
CA ASN A 88 25.17 -3.99 -9.57
C ASN A 88 26.41 -4.88 -9.53
N ILE A 89 26.23 -6.12 -9.97
CA ILE A 89 27.29 -7.12 -10.11
C ILE A 89 27.22 -7.82 -11.47
N VAL A 90 28.38 -8.20 -11.99
CA VAL A 90 28.46 -9.04 -13.20
C VAL A 90 28.51 -10.50 -12.80
N LEU A 91 27.58 -11.27 -13.36
CA LEU A 91 27.46 -12.71 -13.21
C LEU A 91 28.11 -13.41 -14.41
N LEU A 92 28.97 -14.36 -14.11
CA LEU A 92 29.61 -15.19 -15.13
C LEU A 92 28.57 -16.07 -15.86
N PRO A 93 28.84 -16.45 -17.12
CA PRO A 93 27.99 -17.38 -17.83
C PRO A 93 27.97 -18.78 -17.20
N ASN A 94 26.89 -19.51 -17.46
CA ASN A 94 26.71 -20.93 -17.16
C ASN A 94 26.93 -21.32 -15.69
N GLN A 95 26.54 -20.44 -14.76
CA GLN A 95 26.66 -20.68 -13.32
C GLN A 95 25.54 -21.57 -12.75
N GLY A 96 24.54 -21.95 -13.54
CA GLY A 96 23.35 -22.63 -13.07
C GLY A 96 22.35 -21.65 -12.45
N ASN A 97 21.32 -22.17 -11.78
CA ASN A 97 20.43 -21.33 -11.00
C ASN A 97 21.19 -20.83 -9.77
N LEU A 98 21.12 -19.52 -9.53
CA LEU A 98 21.82 -18.83 -8.47
C LEU A 98 20.78 -18.15 -7.58
N ILE A 99 20.95 -18.25 -6.27
CA ILE A 99 20.20 -17.43 -5.32
C ILE A 99 21.17 -16.38 -4.77
N VAL A 100 20.79 -15.12 -4.86
CA VAL A 100 21.56 -14.00 -4.30
C VAL A 100 20.77 -13.40 -3.15
N THR A 101 21.37 -13.33 -1.97
CA THR A 101 20.75 -12.73 -0.79
C THR A 101 21.62 -11.62 -0.24
N TYR A 102 21.01 -10.54 0.24
CA TYR A 102 21.71 -9.44 0.90
C TYR A 102 20.78 -8.71 1.85
N ASP A 103 21.38 -7.94 2.75
CA ASP A 103 20.66 -7.02 3.61
C ASP A 103 20.69 -5.63 2.98
N LEU A 104 19.60 -4.89 3.14
CA LEU A 104 19.41 -3.56 2.58
C LEU A 104 19.15 -2.57 3.71
N SER A 105 19.92 -1.49 3.73
CA SER A 105 19.80 -0.41 4.71
C SER A 105 19.56 0.93 4.01
N ASP A 106 19.22 1.96 4.79
CA ASP A 106 18.90 3.31 4.31
C ASP A 106 17.69 3.41 3.36
N VAL A 107 16.76 2.45 3.45
CA VAL A 107 15.55 2.38 2.62
C VAL A 107 14.26 2.65 3.37
N LEU A 108 14.22 2.30 4.66
CA LEU A 108 13.08 2.48 5.53
C LEU A 108 13.32 3.67 6.47
N PHE A 109 12.40 4.62 6.43
CA PHE A 109 12.43 5.80 7.29
C PHE A 109 11.19 5.84 8.15
N GLU A 110 11.36 5.98 9.46
CA GLU A 110 10.24 6.14 10.37
C GLU A 110 9.89 7.63 10.51
N LYS A 111 8.63 7.98 10.23
CA LYS A 111 8.08 9.31 10.48
C LYS A 111 6.74 9.18 11.19
N ASN A 112 6.63 9.75 12.38
CA ASN A 112 5.42 9.70 13.22
C ASN A 112 4.92 8.26 13.43
N SER A 113 5.86 7.36 13.77
CA SER A 113 5.62 5.92 14.00
C SER A 113 5.12 5.14 12.78
N VAL A 114 5.25 5.72 11.58
CA VAL A 114 4.94 5.08 10.31
C VAL A 114 6.24 4.89 9.54
N TRP A 115 6.56 3.63 9.26
CA TRP A 115 7.62 3.26 8.35
C TRP A 115 7.25 3.66 6.94
N THR A 116 8.19 4.29 6.24
CA THR A 116 8.01 4.81 4.88
C THR A 116 9.17 4.32 4.01
N TRP A 117 8.85 3.79 2.83
CA TRP A 117 9.81 3.41 1.80
C TRP A 117 9.33 3.92 0.43
N ASP A 118 10.10 4.80 -0.20
CA ASP A 118 9.94 5.13 -1.63
C ASP A 118 10.63 4.03 -2.46
N PHE A 119 9.87 2.97 -2.76
CA PHE A 119 10.38 1.80 -3.43
C PHE A 119 10.33 1.97 -4.95
N PHE A 120 11.44 1.66 -5.61
CA PHE A 120 11.52 1.59 -7.05
C PHE A 120 12.31 0.34 -7.47
N TYR A 121 11.65 -0.55 -8.22
CA TYR A 121 12.36 -1.65 -8.86
C TYR A 121 11.60 -2.17 -10.08
N HIS A 122 12.32 -2.40 -11.17
CA HIS A 122 11.71 -2.77 -12.45
C HIS A 122 11.16 -4.19 -12.50
N LYS A 123 11.58 -5.08 -11.59
CA LYS A 123 11.13 -6.48 -11.60
C LYS A 123 9.93 -6.69 -10.69
N SER A 124 9.26 -7.82 -10.94
CA SER A 124 8.19 -8.26 -10.05
C SER A 124 8.78 -8.64 -8.69
N THR A 125 8.23 -8.04 -7.64
CA THR A 125 8.78 -8.12 -6.29
C THR A 125 7.67 -8.48 -5.31
N ALA A 126 7.91 -9.49 -4.49
CA ALA A 126 7.06 -9.85 -3.38
C ALA A 126 7.62 -9.22 -2.10
N PHE A 127 6.76 -8.55 -1.33
CA PHE A 127 7.06 -8.04 -0.01
C PHE A 127 6.43 -8.95 1.03
N ILE A 128 7.21 -9.31 2.04
CA ILE A 128 6.76 -10.05 3.21
C ILE A 128 6.96 -9.12 4.40
N PHE A 129 5.85 -8.82 5.07
CA PHE A 129 5.83 -7.93 6.22
C PHE A 129 5.85 -8.74 7.53
N PRO A 130 6.14 -8.09 8.64
CA PRO A 130 6.02 -8.73 9.94
C PRO A 130 4.57 -9.09 10.26
N GLU A 131 4.35 -10.13 11.08
CA GLU A 131 3.01 -10.71 11.31
C GLU A 131 2.04 -9.73 11.99
N GLU A 132 2.55 -8.71 12.66
CA GLU A 132 1.75 -7.67 13.31
C GLU A 132 1.14 -6.66 12.31
N VAL A 133 1.64 -6.63 11.07
CA VAL A 133 1.16 -5.75 10.01
C VAL A 133 0.03 -6.43 9.26
N ASP A 134 -1.18 -5.90 9.39
CA ASP A 134 -2.38 -6.33 8.63
C ASP A 134 -2.96 -5.22 7.74
N LEU A 135 -2.45 -4.00 7.86
CA LEU A 135 -2.81 -2.83 7.05
C LEU A 135 -1.54 -2.07 6.65
N LEU A 136 -1.42 -1.80 5.36
CA LEU A 136 -0.38 -0.94 4.80
C LEU A 136 -1.00 0.04 3.81
N PHE A 137 -0.22 1.02 3.36
CA PHE A 137 -0.59 1.98 2.35
C PHE A 137 0.40 1.94 1.20
N ALA A 138 -0.10 1.80 -0.02
CA ALA A 138 0.67 1.94 -1.24
C ALA A 138 0.17 3.17 -1.98
N ASN A 139 1.00 4.21 -2.06
CA ASN A 139 0.64 5.52 -2.62
C ASN A 139 -0.66 6.07 -1.99
N GLU A 140 -0.69 6.13 -0.65
CA GLU A 140 -1.84 6.57 0.16
C GLU A 140 -3.13 5.73 -0.01
N ARG A 141 -3.07 4.57 -0.66
CA ARG A 141 -4.19 3.64 -0.80
C ARG A 141 -3.99 2.48 0.16
N PRO A 142 -4.95 2.19 1.05
CA PRO A 142 -4.78 1.07 1.96
C PRO A 142 -4.79 -0.26 1.22
N VAL A 143 -4.05 -1.20 1.75
CA VAL A 143 -4.07 -2.61 1.40
C VAL A 143 -4.19 -3.39 2.69
N PHE A 144 -5.32 -4.05 2.86
CA PHE A 144 -5.55 -4.96 3.97
C PHE A 144 -4.96 -6.31 3.59
N LEU A 145 -4.12 -6.86 4.46
CA LEU A 145 -3.47 -8.15 4.23
C LEU A 145 -4.35 -9.32 4.66
N ASP A 146 -5.31 -9.12 5.56
CA ASP A 146 -6.14 -10.18 6.15
C ASP A 146 -5.29 -11.35 6.68
N ASP A 147 -5.37 -12.52 6.03
CA ASP A 147 -4.61 -13.74 6.35
C ASP A 147 -3.30 -13.86 5.53
N LYS A 148 -2.99 -12.88 4.68
CA LYS A 148 -1.79 -12.84 3.84
C LYS A 148 -0.63 -12.22 4.60
N LYS A 149 0.58 -12.65 4.24
CA LYS A 149 1.83 -12.17 4.86
C LYS A 149 2.48 -10.99 4.11
N GLY A 150 1.83 -10.49 3.06
CA GLY A 150 2.55 -9.71 2.06
C GLY A 150 1.75 -9.26 0.85
N ILE A 151 2.39 -8.43 0.03
CA ILE A 151 1.90 -7.99 -1.27
C ILE A 151 2.90 -8.36 -2.35
N ALA A 152 2.45 -8.42 -3.60
CA ALA A 152 3.34 -8.48 -4.75
C ALA A 152 3.07 -7.28 -5.66
N CYS A 153 4.13 -6.76 -6.25
CA CYS A 153 4.06 -5.71 -7.25
C CYS A 153 4.77 -6.17 -8.53
N HIS A 154 4.29 -5.70 -9.69
CA HIS A 154 4.89 -6.01 -10.98
C HIS A 154 5.48 -4.74 -11.58
N GLY A 155 6.81 -4.55 -11.44
CA GLY A 155 7.53 -3.39 -11.98
C GLY A 155 7.02 -2.08 -11.39
N CYS A 156 7.09 -1.95 -10.06
CA CYS A 156 6.44 -0.88 -9.35
C CYS A 156 7.40 0.23 -8.92
N GLN A 157 6.88 1.45 -8.96
CA GLN A 157 7.28 2.55 -8.11
C GLN A 157 6.15 2.75 -7.10
N MET A 158 6.45 2.72 -5.81
CA MET A 158 5.44 3.02 -4.79
C MET A 158 6.05 3.67 -3.56
N LEU A 159 5.32 4.64 -3.02
CA LEU A 159 5.47 5.02 -1.62
C LEU A 159 4.74 3.99 -0.77
N LEU A 160 5.50 3.13 -0.11
CA LEU A 160 5.01 2.11 0.80
C LEU A 160 5.07 2.65 2.23
N GLU A 161 3.93 2.63 2.92
CA GLU A 161 3.83 3.10 4.30
C GLU A 161 3.10 2.07 5.16
N TYR A 162 3.60 1.79 6.36
CA TYR A 162 2.95 0.89 7.30
C TYR A 162 3.37 1.21 8.73
N ALA A 163 2.60 0.72 9.69
CA ALA A 163 2.95 0.84 11.09
C ALA A 163 2.97 -0.53 11.75
N ILE A 164 3.86 -0.67 12.72
CA ILE A 164 3.91 -1.82 13.61
C ILE A 164 3.29 -1.36 14.94
N ASN A 165 2.52 -2.23 15.61
CA ASN A 165 1.87 -1.93 16.88
C ASN A 165 0.86 -0.77 16.85
N GLU A 166 0.10 -0.65 15.74
CA GLU A 166 -1.01 0.30 15.67
C GLU A 166 -2.02 0.06 16.81
N SER A 167 -2.43 1.14 17.48
CA SER A 167 -3.46 1.12 18.52
C SER A 167 -4.82 0.80 17.91
N ARG A 168 -5.53 -0.17 18.49
CA ARG A 168 -6.89 -0.52 18.12
C ARG A 168 -7.83 -0.21 19.26
N ILE A 169 -8.68 0.80 19.08
CA ILE A 169 -9.67 1.22 20.05
C ILE A 169 -11.04 0.71 19.63
N TYR A 170 -11.70 0.00 20.53
CA TYR A 170 -13.05 -0.52 20.33
C TYR A 170 -14.02 0.27 21.20
N GLN A 171 -14.97 0.96 20.56
CA GLN A 171 -15.99 1.75 21.25
C GLN A 171 -17.37 1.12 21.06
N ASN A 172 -17.98 0.73 22.18
CA ASN A 172 -19.29 0.11 22.18
C ASN A 172 -20.38 1.19 22.26
N VAL A 173 -21.25 1.20 21.26
CA VAL A 173 -22.34 2.14 21.12
C VAL A 173 -23.66 1.39 21.29
N LYS A 174 -24.48 1.83 22.23
CA LYS A 174 -25.86 1.35 22.38
C LYS A 174 -26.78 2.26 21.59
N TRP A 175 -27.49 1.69 20.62
CA TRP A 175 -28.52 2.39 19.88
C TRP A 175 -29.72 1.47 19.70
N GLU A 176 -30.90 1.96 20.08
CA GLU A 176 -32.10 1.15 20.30
C GLU A 176 -31.83 -0.01 21.29
N GLU A 177 -32.23 -1.23 20.93
CA GLU A 177 -32.01 -2.46 21.72
C GLU A 177 -30.78 -3.25 21.24
N LYS A 178 -29.89 -2.60 20.46
CA LYS A 178 -28.70 -3.22 19.88
C LYS A 178 -27.41 -2.57 20.38
N GLU A 179 -26.35 -3.36 20.41
CA GLU A 179 -24.98 -2.91 20.67
C GLU A 179 -24.16 -3.01 19.38
N PHE A 180 -23.45 -1.94 19.06
CA PHE A 180 -22.57 -1.82 17.91
C PHE A 180 -21.15 -1.53 18.40
N THR A 181 -20.14 -2.06 17.71
CA THR A 181 -18.74 -1.74 18.00
C THR A 181 -18.18 -0.92 16.84
N VAL A 182 -17.71 0.29 17.16
CA VAL A 182 -16.90 1.10 16.25
C VAL A 182 -15.45 0.82 16.58
N GLU A 183 -14.66 0.43 15.58
CA GLU A 183 -13.21 0.26 15.74
C GLU A 183 -12.50 1.48 15.14
N ILE A 184 -11.54 2.03 15.89
CA ILE A 184 -10.69 3.13 15.44
C ILE A 184 -9.25 2.66 15.57
N ARG A 185 -8.50 2.79 14.48
CA ARG A 185 -7.10 2.38 14.39
C ARG A 185 -6.23 3.59 14.07
N ASN A 186 -5.19 3.81 14.88
CA ASN A 186 -4.18 4.83 14.69
C ASN A 186 -2.95 4.57 15.57
N GLN A 187 -1.92 5.43 15.49
CA GLN A 187 -0.68 5.24 16.24
C GLN A 187 -0.83 5.52 17.74
N ASN A 188 -1.47 6.64 18.08
CA ASN A 188 -1.38 7.17 19.44
C ASN A 188 -2.64 6.96 20.28
N GLY A 189 -3.66 6.32 19.72
CA GLY A 189 -4.98 6.22 20.35
C GLY A 189 -5.83 7.48 20.15
N ILE A 190 -7.01 7.46 20.76
CA ILE A 190 -7.98 8.55 20.72
C ILE A 190 -8.47 8.89 22.12
N ASP A 191 -9.08 10.07 22.26
CA ASP A 191 -9.82 10.47 23.45
C ASP A 191 -11.23 10.97 23.09
N LYS A 192 -12.10 11.13 24.09
CA LYS A 192 -13.43 11.76 23.99
C LYS A 192 -14.31 11.25 22.84
N PHE A 193 -14.37 9.93 22.67
CA PHE A 193 -15.30 9.34 21.71
C PHE A 193 -16.75 9.67 22.07
N VAL A 194 -17.49 10.21 21.11
CA VAL A 194 -18.91 10.54 21.22
C VAL A 194 -19.63 10.06 19.97
N PHE A 195 -20.69 9.28 20.16
CA PHE A 195 -21.70 9.01 19.13
C PHE A 195 -22.94 9.84 19.45
N ASP A 196 -23.39 10.64 18.48
CA ASP A 196 -24.59 11.45 18.58
C ASP A 196 -25.52 11.14 17.41
N GLN A 197 -26.58 10.38 17.68
CA GLN A 197 -27.50 9.93 16.64
C GLN A 197 -28.30 11.10 16.02
N PRO A 198 -28.86 12.08 16.79
CA PRO A 198 -29.58 13.20 16.21
C PRO A 198 -28.79 13.99 15.16
N SER A 199 -27.49 14.19 15.40
CA SER A 199 -26.59 14.82 14.42
C SER A 199 -25.99 13.84 13.42
N LYS A 200 -26.23 12.53 13.59
CA LYS A 200 -25.69 11.43 12.79
C LYS A 200 -24.18 11.53 12.73
N SER A 201 -23.56 11.64 13.91
CA SER A 201 -22.13 11.88 13.99
C SER A 201 -21.41 10.94 14.93
N ILE A 202 -20.17 10.65 14.57
CA ILE A 202 -19.16 10.06 15.44
C ILE A 202 -18.04 11.10 15.53
N SER A 203 -17.66 11.47 16.75
CA SER A 203 -16.53 12.37 16.99
C SER A 203 -15.56 11.80 18.01
N PHE A 204 -14.29 12.16 17.87
CA PHE A 204 -13.22 11.78 18.78
C PHE A 204 -12.01 12.70 18.60
N ASP A 205 -11.21 12.84 19.64
CA ASP A 205 -9.95 13.60 19.61
C ASP A 205 -8.79 12.67 19.24
N THR A 206 -7.97 13.09 18.28
CA THR A 206 -6.71 12.41 17.96
C THR A 206 -5.61 12.84 18.92
N ILE A 207 -4.82 11.88 19.41
CA ILE A 207 -3.72 12.16 20.34
C ILE A 207 -2.44 12.40 19.53
N GLY A 208 -1.89 13.62 19.58
CA GLY A 208 -0.67 13.99 18.85
C GLY A 208 -0.82 13.95 17.32
N GLU A 209 0.30 14.07 16.62
CA GLU A 209 0.31 13.92 15.16
C GLU A 209 0.08 12.45 14.80
N ASN A 210 -1.01 12.18 14.06
CA ASN A 210 -1.31 10.84 13.57
C ASN A 210 -1.28 10.84 12.05
N ARG A 211 -0.47 9.95 11.47
CA ARG A 211 -0.51 9.68 10.05
C ARG A 211 -1.41 8.46 9.84
N PHE A 212 -2.50 8.66 9.11
CA PHE A 212 -3.61 7.71 8.91
C PHE A 212 -4.42 7.39 10.19
N VAL A 213 -5.73 7.61 10.10
CA VAL A 213 -6.74 7.17 11.07
C VAL A 213 -7.76 6.36 10.31
N THR A 214 -7.90 5.08 10.67
CA THR A 214 -8.88 4.17 10.07
C THR A 214 -10.04 3.98 11.03
N THR A 215 -11.24 4.37 10.63
CA THR A 215 -12.46 4.12 11.38
C THR A 215 -13.29 3.05 10.68
N ILE A 216 -13.66 2.01 11.41
CA ILE A 216 -14.51 0.92 10.95
C ILE A 216 -15.89 1.13 11.57
N ILE A 217 -16.85 1.50 10.72
CA ILE A 217 -18.17 1.97 11.13
C ILE A 217 -19.21 0.93 10.71
N PRO A 218 -20.01 0.40 11.64
CA PRO A 218 -21.18 -0.40 11.29
C PRO A 218 -22.20 0.43 10.49
N LEU A 219 -22.61 -0.06 9.33
CA LEU A 219 -23.58 0.63 8.46
C LEU A 219 -24.95 0.77 9.13
N GLU A 220 -25.34 -0.11 10.04
CA GLU A 220 -26.57 0.07 10.80
C GLU A 220 -26.50 1.30 11.73
N LEU A 221 -25.30 1.65 12.21
CA LEU A 221 -25.09 2.74 13.16
C LEU A 221 -25.01 4.12 12.47
N LEU A 222 -24.31 4.19 11.33
CA LEU A 222 -24.13 5.46 10.61
C LEU A 222 -24.04 5.23 9.09
N TRP A 223 -24.94 5.88 8.35
CA TRP A 223 -25.13 5.62 6.91
C TRP A 223 -24.25 6.51 6.04
N GLU A 224 -23.80 5.91 4.93
CA GLU A 224 -23.12 6.59 3.83
C GLU A 224 -24.05 7.58 3.09
N PRO A 225 -23.51 8.60 2.39
CA PRO A 225 -22.09 8.96 2.35
C PRO A 225 -21.66 9.81 3.55
N TYR A 226 -20.36 9.80 3.82
CA TYR A 226 -19.75 10.50 4.96
C TYR A 226 -19.10 11.81 4.55
N VAL A 227 -19.18 12.80 5.43
CA VAL A 227 -18.35 14.03 5.41
C VAL A 227 -17.53 14.05 6.68
N VAL A 228 -16.25 14.41 6.57
CA VAL A 228 -15.31 14.39 7.70
C VAL A 228 -14.75 15.77 7.93
N PHE A 229 -14.73 16.19 9.19
CA PHE A 229 -14.14 17.45 9.63
C PHE A 229 -13.00 17.18 10.62
N LEU A 230 -11.97 18.02 10.58
CA LEU A 230 -10.94 18.15 11.59
C LEU A 230 -10.98 19.57 12.12
N ASN A 231 -11.31 19.76 13.41
CA ASN A 231 -11.47 21.08 14.02
C ASN A 231 -12.40 22.01 13.21
N ASP A 232 -13.55 21.49 12.79
CA ASP A 232 -14.56 22.17 11.96
C ASP A 232 -14.15 22.48 10.51
N GLU A 233 -12.95 22.11 10.07
CA GLU A 233 -12.53 22.18 8.66
C GLU A 233 -12.76 20.84 7.95
N GLU A 234 -13.43 20.86 6.80
CA GLU A 234 -13.67 19.64 6.02
C GLU A 234 -12.34 19.10 5.46
N ILE A 235 -12.09 17.81 5.67
CA ILE A 235 -10.90 17.12 5.18
C ILE A 235 -11.26 15.93 4.30
N PRO A 236 -10.39 15.56 3.34
CA PRO A 236 -10.65 14.41 2.49
C PRO A 236 -10.65 13.12 3.33
N ALA A 237 -11.70 12.32 3.13
CA ALA A 237 -11.77 10.96 3.65
C ALA A 237 -11.95 9.98 2.50
N ARG A 238 -11.29 8.83 2.60
CA ARG A 238 -11.35 7.77 1.59
C ARG A 238 -12.09 6.59 2.17
N GLN A 239 -13.19 6.23 1.53
CA GLN A 239 -13.85 4.96 1.77
C GLN A 239 -13.13 3.88 0.96
N ASN A 240 -12.62 2.85 1.64
CA ASN A 240 -11.77 1.86 0.99
C ASN A 240 -12.39 0.47 0.91
N ILE A 241 -13.19 0.09 1.93
CA ILE A 241 -13.92 -1.18 1.94
C ILE A 241 -15.33 -0.91 2.44
N ASN A 242 -16.31 -1.48 1.75
CA ASN A 242 -17.67 -1.66 2.24
C ASN A 242 -18.05 -3.13 1.98
N ASN A 243 -18.21 -3.88 3.07
CA ASN A 243 -18.53 -5.32 3.00
C ASN A 243 -20.05 -5.61 3.11
N GLY A 244 -20.88 -4.57 3.02
CA GLY A 244 -22.33 -4.61 3.22
C GLY A 244 -22.79 -4.49 4.67
N THR A 245 -21.88 -4.59 5.65
CA THR A 245 -22.19 -4.44 7.08
C THR A 245 -21.38 -3.35 7.76
N HIS A 246 -20.14 -3.13 7.32
CA HIS A 246 -19.21 -2.16 7.87
C HIS A 246 -18.53 -1.39 6.74
N VAL A 247 -18.09 -0.18 7.07
CA VAL A 247 -17.31 0.69 6.18
C VAL A 247 -15.99 1.06 6.83
N TRP A 248 -14.91 0.96 6.06
CA TRP A 248 -13.57 1.41 6.44
C TRP A 248 -13.35 2.79 5.86
N LEU A 249 -13.36 3.78 6.74
CA LEU A 249 -13.12 5.18 6.41
C LEU A 249 -11.71 5.56 6.85
N ILE A 250 -10.88 5.98 5.90
CA ILE A 250 -9.50 6.41 6.17
C ILE A 250 -9.40 7.91 6.05
N ILE A 251 -8.78 8.50 7.06
CA ILE A 251 -8.63 9.94 7.24
C ILE A 251 -7.15 10.21 7.48
N ASN A 252 -6.61 11.25 6.83
CA ASN A 252 -5.22 11.66 7.01
C ASN A 252 -5.22 13.04 7.68
N PRO A 253 -5.29 13.11 9.01
CA PRO A 253 -5.25 14.39 9.70
C PRO A 253 -3.84 14.95 9.67
N ASP A 254 -3.68 16.17 9.13
CA ASP A 254 -2.37 16.84 9.08
C ASP A 254 -1.94 17.42 10.43
N THR A 255 -2.87 17.49 11.40
CA THR A 255 -2.65 18.00 12.76
C THR A 255 -3.49 17.22 13.78
N SER A 256 -3.13 17.33 15.06
CA SER A 256 -3.99 16.83 16.16
C SER A 256 -5.27 17.66 16.27
N GLY A 257 -6.38 17.02 16.61
CA GLY A 257 -7.64 17.74 16.79
C GLY A 257 -8.84 16.82 16.92
N THR A 258 -10.03 17.43 16.93
CA THR A 258 -11.30 16.70 16.96
C THR A 258 -11.67 16.30 15.54
N VAL A 259 -11.74 14.99 15.31
CA VAL A 259 -12.32 14.41 14.10
C VAL A 259 -13.83 14.29 14.31
N ASN A 260 -14.61 14.73 13.33
CA ASN A 260 -16.05 14.59 13.32
C ASN A 260 -16.51 13.98 11.98
N ILE A 261 -17.13 12.80 12.04
CA ILE A 261 -17.62 12.04 10.88
C ILE A 261 -19.14 12.12 10.88
N ILE A 262 -19.71 12.69 9.82
CA ILE A 262 -21.16 12.91 9.70
C ILE A 262 -21.72 12.05 8.57
N GLY A 263 -22.72 11.21 8.88
CA GLY A 263 -23.51 10.50 7.88
C GLY A 263 -24.56 11.43 7.26
N THR A 264 -24.48 11.66 5.95
CA THR A 264 -25.37 12.62 5.27
C THR A 264 -26.74 12.05 4.92
N THR A 265 -26.91 10.73 4.95
CA THR A 265 -28.20 10.07 4.73
C THR A 265 -28.99 9.94 6.04
N VAL A 266 -30.32 9.95 5.96
CA VAL A 266 -31.21 9.71 7.11
C VAL A 266 -31.32 8.22 7.38
N VAL A 267 -30.99 7.79 8.61
CA VAL A 267 -31.39 6.48 9.13
C VAL A 267 -32.86 6.58 9.54
N PRO A 268 -33.80 5.82 8.94
CA PRO A 268 -35.19 5.84 9.35
C PRO A 268 -35.32 5.31 10.79
N GLU A 269 -35.92 6.10 11.69
CA GLU A 269 -36.21 5.72 13.09
C GLU A 269 -37.27 4.62 13.22
N PHE A 270 -37.78 4.12 12.10
CA PHE A 270 -38.70 3.00 12.02
C PHE A 270 -38.35 2.19 10.78
N SER A 271 -38.42 0.86 10.89
CA SER A 271 -38.26 -0.01 9.73
C SER A 271 -39.18 0.47 8.60
N MET A 272 -38.64 0.63 7.39
CA MET A 272 -39.43 0.95 6.19
C MET A 272 -40.56 -0.07 5.94
N MET A 273 -40.49 -1.24 6.58
CA MET A 273 -41.53 -2.26 6.56
C MET A 273 -42.75 -1.90 7.41
N ILE A 274 -42.63 -1.08 8.47
CA ILE A 274 -43.75 -0.75 9.37
C ILE A 274 -44.88 -0.02 8.62
N PRO A 275 -44.62 1.06 7.84
CA PRO A 275 -45.64 1.69 7.01
C PRO A 275 -46.26 0.72 5.99
N LEU A 276 -45.45 -0.19 5.45
CA LEU A 276 -45.87 -1.15 4.44
C LEU A 276 -46.75 -2.26 5.02
N ILE A 277 -46.40 -2.78 6.19
CA ILE A 277 -47.18 -3.74 6.99
C ILE A 277 -48.49 -3.11 7.45
N MET A 278 -48.45 -1.86 7.93
CA MET A 278 -49.66 -1.12 8.31
C MET A 278 -50.56 -0.89 7.10
N GLY A 279 -50.01 -0.49 5.95
CA GLY A 279 -50.76 -0.35 4.71
C GLY A 279 -51.41 -1.66 4.27
N PHE A 280 -50.68 -2.77 4.35
CA PHE A 280 -51.20 -4.10 4.03
C PHE A 280 -52.29 -4.56 5.01
N LEU A 281 -52.12 -4.33 6.31
CA LEU A 281 -53.13 -4.60 7.33
C LEU A 281 -54.41 -3.79 7.09
N VAL A 282 -54.30 -2.51 6.73
CA VAL A 282 -55.46 -1.67 6.41
C VAL A 282 -56.22 -2.23 5.20
N ILE A 283 -55.51 -2.62 4.14
CA ILE A 283 -56.12 -3.25 2.95
C ILE A 283 -56.82 -4.58 3.31
N LEU A 284 -56.21 -5.40 4.17
CA LEU A 284 -56.79 -6.68 4.58
C LEU A 284 -58.01 -6.53 5.50
N THR A 285 -58.03 -5.52 6.37
CA THR A 285 -59.07 -5.33 7.40
C THR A 285 -60.27 -4.52 6.90
N LEU A 286 -60.07 -3.60 5.96
CA LEU A 286 -61.13 -2.77 5.34
C LEU A 286 -62.35 -3.56 4.83
N PRO A 287 -62.21 -4.72 4.15
CA PRO A 287 -63.35 -5.51 3.67
C PRO A 287 -64.17 -6.14 4.80
N PHE A 288 -63.52 -6.54 5.89
CA PHE A 288 -64.17 -7.16 7.04
C PHE A 288 -64.96 -6.13 7.86
N MET A 289 -64.45 -4.91 8.00
CA MET A 289 -65.17 -3.81 8.66
C MET A 289 -66.45 -3.42 7.92
N LYS A 290 -66.48 -3.49 6.58
CA LYS A 290 -67.71 -3.30 5.79
C LYS A 290 -68.77 -4.37 6.02
N LYS A 291 -68.39 -5.60 6.41
CA LYS A 291 -69.34 -6.70 6.68
C LYS A 291 -70.03 -6.60 8.04
N PHE A 292 -69.42 -5.95 9.03
CA PHE A 292 -70.01 -5.80 10.37
C PHE A 292 -70.96 -4.60 10.50
N ASN A 293 -70.94 -3.65 9.56
CA ASN A 293 -71.81 -2.46 9.54
C ASN A 293 -73.10 -2.64 8.72
N LEU A 294 -73.36 -3.85 8.19
CA LEU A 294 -74.60 -4.22 7.53
C LEU A 294 -75.39 -5.18 8.43
N ARG A 295 -75.91 -4.65 9.55
CA ARG A 295 -77.00 -5.28 10.31
C ARG A 295 -77.90 -4.23 10.91
#